data_AF-A4XBW7-F1
#
_entry.id   AF-A4XBW7-F1
#
_cell.length_a   1.000
_cell.length_b   1.000
_cell.length_c   1.000
_cell.angle_alpha   90.00
_cell.angle_beta   90.00
_cell.angle_gamma   90.00
#
_symmetry.space_group_name_H-M   'P 1'
#
loop_
_entity.id
_entity.type
_entity.pdbx_description
1 polymer ?
#
loop_
_entity_poly.entity_id
_entity_poly.type
_entity_poly.pdbx_seq_one_letter_code
_entity_poly.pdbx_strand_id
1 'polypeptide(L)'
;MSTGPVDVKAHLSDADQVIDALPWRVGHTDAQARLARGRASALAHQIAALLANGWSPDEVRDALASAAGAADAPDAAAQERLWRAALKRAKNARE
;
A
#
# COMPACT_ATOMS: atom_id res chain seq x y z
N MET A 1 26.31 -10.35 6.81
CA MET A 1 24.99 -9.86 6.36
C MET A 1 24.48 -8.94 7.45
N SER A 2 24.60 -7.62 7.28
CA SER A 2 24.23 -6.67 8.33
C SER A 2 22.72 -6.62 8.47
N THR A 3 22.21 -7.30 9.49
CA THR A 3 20.85 -7.11 10.02
C THR A 3 20.80 -5.83 10.85
N GLY A 4 21.02 -4.69 10.18
CA GLY A 4 20.67 -3.40 10.77
C GLY A 4 19.14 -3.31 10.92
N PRO A 5 18.63 -2.46 11.82
CA PRO A 5 17.19 -2.20 11.87
C PRO A 5 16.71 -1.79 10.47
N VAL A 6 15.66 -2.44 10.01
CA VAL A 6 14.99 -2.20 8.74
C VAL A 6 14.65 -0.70 8.65
N ASP A 7 15.33 0.05 7.79
CA ASP A 7 15.12 1.51 7.67
C ASP A 7 13.88 1.80 6.82
N VAL A 8 12.72 1.61 7.43
CA VAL A 8 11.42 1.90 6.81
C VAL A 8 11.35 3.35 6.32
N LYS A 9 12.03 4.30 6.99
CA LYS A 9 11.97 5.72 6.62
C LYS A 9 12.66 5.99 5.28
N ALA A 10 13.75 5.28 4.98
CA ALA A 10 14.43 5.38 3.69
C ALA A 10 13.53 4.99 2.51
N HIS A 11 12.52 4.14 2.75
CA HIS A 11 11.60 3.63 1.72
C HIS A 11 10.25 4.36 1.67
N LEU A 12 10.01 5.37 2.50
CA LEU A 12 8.73 6.10 2.51
C LEU A 12 8.47 6.82 1.18
N SER A 13 9.48 7.46 0.60
CA SER A 13 9.32 8.16 -0.69
C SER A 13 8.90 7.22 -1.82
N ASP A 14 9.49 6.02 -1.88
CA ASP A 14 9.13 5.02 -2.89
C ASP A 14 7.73 4.44 -2.62
N ALA A 15 7.39 4.23 -1.35
CA ALA A 15 6.07 3.78 -0.95
C ALA A 15 4.99 4.81 -1.29
N ASP A 16 5.24 6.10 -1.05
CA ASP A 16 4.32 7.19 -1.39
C ASP A 16 4.08 7.26 -2.90
N GLN A 17 5.12 7.10 -3.74
CA GLN A 17 4.96 7.03 -5.20
C GLN A 17 4.06 5.87 -5.64
N VAL A 18 4.18 4.71 -4.98
CA VAL A 18 3.30 3.56 -5.27
C VAL A 18 1.86 3.87 -4.86
N ILE A 19 1.65 4.51 -3.70
CA ILE A 19 0.34 4.89 -3.19
C ILE A 19 -0.34 5.94 -4.06
N ASP A 20 0.40 6.95 -4.50
CA ASP A 20 -0.11 8.05 -5.33
C ASP A 20 -0.59 7.57 -6.71
N ALA A 21 -0.03 6.45 -7.20
CA ALA A 21 -0.45 5.83 -8.45
C ALA A 21 -1.76 5.01 -8.32
N LEU A 22 -2.26 4.77 -7.11
CA LEU A 22 -3.48 3.99 -6.91
C LEU A 22 -4.73 4.86 -7.12
N PRO A 23 -5.81 4.29 -7.70
CA PRO A 23 -7.06 5.01 -7.95
C PRO A 23 -7.89 5.18 -6.66
N TRP A 24 -7.40 5.97 -5.71
CA TRP A 24 -8.09 6.22 -4.45
C TRP A 24 -9.40 6.98 -4.64
N ARG A 25 -10.47 6.48 -4.02
CA ARG A 25 -11.72 7.20 -3.85
C ARG A 25 -11.61 8.14 -2.66
N VAL A 26 -11.23 9.37 -2.97
CA VAL A 26 -11.31 10.49 -2.03
C VAL A 26 -12.78 10.89 -1.96
N GLY A 27 -13.43 10.72 -0.81
CA GLY A 27 -14.84 11.07 -0.65
C GLY A 27 -15.10 12.58 -0.81
N HIS A 28 -16.36 12.95 -0.95
CA HIS A 28 -16.79 14.31 -1.31
C HIS A 28 -16.71 15.33 -0.17
N THR A 29 -16.51 14.88 1.08
CA THR A 29 -16.40 15.76 2.25
C THR A 29 -14.97 15.82 2.76
N ASP A 30 -14.60 16.92 3.41
CA ASP A 30 -13.28 17.08 4.04
C ASP A 30 -12.98 15.96 5.05
N ALA A 31 -13.99 15.52 5.79
CA ALA A 31 -13.87 14.42 6.72
C ALA A 31 -13.52 13.11 5.99
N GLN A 32 -14.20 12.80 4.88
CA GLN A 32 -13.91 11.62 4.07
C GLN A 32 -12.53 11.72 3.40
N ALA A 33 -12.15 12.89 2.89
CA ALA A 33 -10.85 13.12 2.29
C ALA A 33 -9.72 12.95 3.31
N ARG A 34 -9.91 13.44 4.54
CA ARG A 34 -8.96 13.25 5.64
C ARG A 34 -8.82 11.78 6.04
N LEU A 35 -9.93 11.05 6.11
CA LEU A 35 -9.91 9.62 6.38
C LEU A 35 -9.19 8.84 5.27
N ALA A 36 -9.47 9.14 4.00
CA ALA A 36 -8.81 8.52 2.85
C ALA A 36 -7.28 8.76 2.90
N ARG A 37 -6.84 9.99 3.18
CA ARG A 37 -5.41 10.33 3.37
C ARG A 37 -4.77 9.54 4.51
N GLY A 38 -5.46 9.41 5.65
CA GLY A 38 -4.96 8.59 6.76
C GLY A 38 -4.77 7.12 6.39
N ARG A 39 -5.67 6.56 5.58
CA ARG A 39 -5.57 5.19 5.08
C ARG A 39 -4.45 5.02 4.06
N ALA A 40 -4.31 5.97 3.14
CA ALA A 40 -3.21 6.01 2.19
C ALA A 40 -1.85 6.03 2.92
N SER A 41 -1.70 6.87 3.95
CA SER A 41 -0.50 6.90 4.78
C SER A 41 -0.24 5.57 5.51
N ALA A 42 -1.28 4.94 6.06
CA ALA A 42 -1.12 3.63 6.71
C ALA A 42 -0.71 2.52 5.72
N LEU A 43 -1.20 2.57 4.47
CA LEU A 43 -0.80 1.65 3.42
C LEU A 43 0.63 1.95 2.93
N ALA A 44 1.03 3.21 2.83
CA ALA A 44 2.40 3.63 2.52
C ALA A 44 3.41 3.03 3.51
N HIS A 45 3.13 3.11 4.82
CA HIS A 45 3.99 2.49 5.84
C HIS A 45 4.09 0.97 5.70
N GLN A 46 3.00 0.30 5.32
CA GLN A 46 3.02 -1.14 5.07
C GLN A 46 3.88 -1.47 3.82
N ILE A 47 3.77 -0.67 2.76
CA ILE A 47 4.59 -0.83 1.55
C ILE A 47 6.06 -0.57 1.86
N ALA A 48 6.38 0.50 2.57
CA ALA A 48 7.74 0.81 2.99
C ALA A 48 8.36 -0.34 3.80
N ALA A 49 7.58 -0.98 4.68
CA ALA A 49 8.03 -2.17 5.39
C ALA A 49 8.28 -3.38 4.47
N LEU A 50 7.49 -3.58 3.40
CA LEU A 50 7.77 -4.62 2.41
C LEU A 50 9.06 -4.31 1.64
N LEU A 51 9.22 -3.07 1.17
CA LEU A 51 10.42 -2.62 0.45
C LEU A 51 11.68 -2.83 1.29
N ALA A 52 11.61 -2.45 2.56
CA ALA A 52 12.72 -2.60 3.49
C ALA A 52 13.01 -4.09 3.85
N ASN A 53 12.07 -5.00 3.59
CA ASN A 53 12.27 -6.46 3.65
C ASN A 53 12.69 -7.07 2.30
N GLY A 54 13.18 -6.25 1.36
CA GLY A 54 13.70 -6.72 0.08
C GLY A 54 12.62 -7.05 -0.95
N TRP A 55 11.46 -6.40 -0.86
CA TRP A 55 10.55 -6.29 -2.01
C TRP A 55 11.01 -5.14 -2.90
N SER A 56 10.88 -5.32 -4.20
CA SER A 56 11.01 -4.23 -5.18
C SER A 56 9.70 -3.45 -5.30
N PRO A 57 9.75 -2.18 -5.73
CA PRO A 57 8.54 -1.42 -6.04
C PRO A 57 7.64 -2.10 -7.08
N ASP A 58 8.22 -2.81 -8.05
CA ASP A 58 7.46 -3.53 -9.08
C ASP A 58 6.71 -4.73 -8.52
N GLU A 59 7.33 -5.54 -7.65
CA GLU A 59 6.63 -6.63 -6.94
C GLU A 59 5.45 -6.11 -6.11
N VAL A 60 5.61 -4.95 -5.48
CA VAL A 60 4.51 -4.31 -4.73
C VAL A 60 3.40 -3.87 -5.69
N ARG A 61 3.73 -3.22 -6.81
CA ARG A 61 2.74 -2.78 -7.81
C ARG A 61 1.98 -3.96 -8.40
N ASP A 62 2.67 -5.04 -8.75
CA ASP A 62 2.05 -6.25 -9.28
C ASP A 62 1.11 -6.89 -8.24
N ALA A 63 1.53 -6.96 -6.99
CA ALA A 63 0.69 -7.43 -5.89
C ALA A 63 -0.57 -6.57 -5.71
N LEU A 64 -0.44 -5.24 -5.79
CA LEU A 64 -1.58 -4.32 -5.70
C LEU A 64 -2.52 -4.43 -6.91
N ALA A 65 -1.98 -4.60 -8.12
CA ALA A 65 -2.74 -4.79 -9.35
C ALA A 65 -3.56 -6.09 -9.33
N SER A 66 -3.08 -7.12 -8.62
CA SER A 66 -3.82 -8.38 -8.41
C SER A 66 -5.06 -8.23 -7.49
N ALA A 67 -5.26 -7.07 -6.86
CA ALA A 67 -6.40 -6.81 -5.99
C ALA A 67 -7.68 -6.56 -6.82
N ALA A 68 -8.31 -7.63 -7.29
CA ALA A 68 -9.55 -7.58 -8.05
C ALA A 68 -10.63 -6.75 -7.32
N GLY A 69 -11.23 -5.79 -8.03
CA GLY A 69 -12.27 -4.91 -7.51
C GLY A 69 -11.79 -3.81 -6.56
N ALA A 70 -10.48 -3.65 -6.32
CA ALA A 70 -9.98 -2.59 -5.45
C ALA A 70 -10.17 -1.19 -6.04
N ALA A 71 -10.04 -1.02 -7.37
CA ALA A 71 -10.33 0.25 -8.03
C ALA A 71 -11.83 0.62 -7.94
N ASP A 72 -12.70 -0.39 -7.98
CA ASP A 72 -14.16 -0.21 -8.02
C ASP A 72 -14.83 -0.27 -6.65
N ALA A 73 -14.06 -0.48 -5.59
CA ALA A 73 -14.61 -0.62 -4.24
C ALA A 73 -15.38 0.64 -3.82
N PRO A 74 -16.43 0.51 -2.98
CA PRO A 74 -17.37 1.60 -2.73
C PRO A 74 -16.77 2.81 -1.98
N ASP A 75 -15.72 2.59 -1.20
CA ASP A 75 -15.04 3.62 -0.40
C ASP A 75 -13.56 3.29 -0.15
N ALA A 76 -12.80 4.29 0.32
CA ALA A 76 -11.37 4.15 0.62
C ALA A 76 -11.06 3.03 1.65
N ALA A 77 -11.98 2.71 2.57
CA ALA A 77 -11.76 1.64 3.53
C ALA A 77 -11.83 0.26 2.85
N ALA A 78 -12.78 0.08 1.93
CA ALA A 78 -12.89 -1.12 1.12
C ALA A 78 -11.68 -1.29 0.19
N GLN A 79 -11.23 -0.20 -0.46
CA GLN A 79 -10.03 -0.23 -1.32
C GLN A 79 -8.79 -0.67 -0.52
N GLU A 80 -8.54 -0.01 0.63
CA GLU A 80 -7.43 -0.34 1.52
C GLU A 80 -7.45 -1.82 1.93
N ARG A 81 -8.62 -2.34 2.34
CA ARG A 81 -8.75 -3.75 2.74
C ARG A 81 -8.38 -4.72 1.61
N LEU A 82 -8.81 -4.44 0.38
CA LEU A 82 -8.53 -5.28 -0.78
C LEU A 82 -7.04 -5.25 -1.14
N TRP A 83 -6.41 -4.07 -1.16
CA TRP A 83 -4.97 -3.95 -1.39
C TRP A 83 -4.15 -4.62 -0.29
N ARG A 84 -4.49 -4.43 0.99
CA ARG A 84 -3.81 -5.13 2.09
C ARG A 84 -3.93 -6.64 1.99
N ALA A 85 -5.11 -7.14 1.60
CA ALA A 85 -5.32 -8.57 1.40
C ALA A 85 -4.47 -9.10 0.24
N ALA A 86 -4.37 -8.36 -0.87
CA ALA A 86 -3.54 -8.72 -2.00
C ALA A 86 -2.04 -8.74 -1.65
N LEU A 87 -1.54 -7.70 -0.97
CA LEU A 87 -0.16 -7.66 -0.44
C LEU A 87 0.13 -8.85 0.48
N LYS A 88 -0.81 -9.20 1.37
CA LYS A 88 -0.66 -10.36 2.26
C LYS A 88 -0.61 -11.67 1.47
N ARG A 89 -1.47 -11.85 0.46
CA ARG A 89 -1.43 -13.04 -0.40
C ARG A 89 -0.13 -13.15 -1.17
N ALA A 90 0.33 -12.06 -1.78
CA ALA A 90 1.60 -12.03 -2.49
C ALA A 90 2.77 -12.35 -1.56
N LYS A 91 2.76 -11.80 -0.33
CA LYS A 91 3.75 -12.13 0.70
C LYS A 91 3.79 -13.63 0.98
N ASN A 92 2.63 -14.23 1.26
CA ASN A 92 2.53 -15.65 1.56
C ASN A 92 2.90 -16.56 0.37
N ALA A 93 2.81 -16.07 -0.87
CA ALA A 93 3.19 -16.83 -2.07
C ALA A 93 4.71 -16.80 -2.35
N ARG A 94 5.43 -15.86 -1.72
CA ARG A 94 6.89 -15.72 -1.83
C ARG A 94 7.63 -16.57 -0.79
N GLU A 95 7.00 -16.86 0.35
CA GLU A 95 7.50 -17.72 1.43
C GLU A 95 7.36 -19.22 1.07
#